data_AF-A0ABD0YS09-F1
#
_entry.id   AF-A0ABD0YS09-F1
#
_cell.length_a   1.000
_cell.length_b   1.000
_cell.length_c   1.000
_cell.angle_alpha   90.00
_cell.angle_beta   90.00
_cell.angle_gamma   90.00
#
_symmetry.space_group_name_H-M   'P 1'
#
loop_
_entity.id
_entity.type
_entity.pdbx_description
1 polymer ?
#
loop_
_entity_poly.entity_id
_entity_poly.type
_entity_poly.pdbx_seq_one_letter_code
_entity_poly.pdbx_strand_id
1 'polypeptide(L)'
;MRLTLPFFFGMKLPNGHLFRGKRRLVKRVSHRAIETLKKDMQREEQNLFYLRHPYLTREQSAGHSKALNKHQKWVNQFITAANDKFSKHKTLRDELEHLKIGEDWDFKAGAY
;
A
#
# COMPACT_ATOMS: atom_id res chain seq x y z
N MET A 1 -28.19 38.80 7.54
CA MET A 1 -28.49 37.40 7.22
C MET A 1 -28.52 36.60 8.52
N ARG A 2 -29.68 36.05 8.92
CA ARG A 2 -29.87 35.38 10.22
C ARG A 2 -29.55 33.88 10.10
N LEU A 3 -28.27 33.53 10.24
CA LEU A 3 -27.78 32.13 10.16
C LEU A 3 -27.97 31.34 11.46
N THR A 4 -28.50 31.94 12.52
CA THR A 4 -28.58 31.34 13.88
C THR A 4 -29.87 30.55 14.15
N LEU A 5 -30.92 30.74 13.35
CA LEU A 5 -32.23 30.09 13.55
C LEU A 5 -32.23 28.54 13.44
N PRO A 6 -31.52 27.88 12.50
CA PRO A 6 -31.59 26.43 12.40
C PRO A 6 -30.95 25.70 13.59
N PHE A 7 -30.10 26.37 14.38
CA PHE A 7 -29.53 25.81 15.60
C PHE A 7 -30.55 25.74 16.77
N PHE A 8 -31.56 26.61 16.78
CA PHE A 8 -32.54 26.68 17.88
C PHE A 8 -33.81 25.84 17.61
N PHE A 9 -34.12 25.49 16.36
CA PHE A 9 -35.38 24.83 15.97
C PHE A 9 -35.29 23.32 15.71
N GLY A 10 -34.54 22.56 16.53
CA GLY A 10 -34.97 21.18 16.83
C GLY A 10 -34.10 20.01 16.37
N MET A 11 -32.85 20.21 15.94
CA MET A 11 -31.93 19.08 15.72
C MET A 11 -31.12 18.77 16.98
N LYS A 12 -31.75 18.05 17.94
CA LYS A 12 -31.07 17.53 19.15
C LYS A 12 -30.11 16.40 18.77
N LEU A 13 -28.88 16.75 18.41
CA LEU A 13 -27.78 15.78 18.27
C LEU A 13 -27.36 15.26 19.67
N PRO A 14 -26.93 14.00 19.78
CA PRO A 14 -26.44 13.48 21.06
C PRO A 14 -25.17 14.24 21.50
N ASN A 15 -25.10 14.62 22.77
CA ASN A 15 -23.93 15.27 23.35
C ASN A 15 -22.75 14.27 23.40
N GLY A 16 -21.56 14.71 22.96
CA GLY A 16 -20.35 13.89 22.94
C GLY A 16 -20.11 13.18 21.60
N HIS A 17 -19.48 11.99 21.63
CA HIS A 17 -19.12 11.27 20.41
C HIS A 17 -20.37 10.66 19.72
N LEU A 18 -20.68 11.13 18.51
CA LEU A 18 -21.94 10.80 17.81
C LEU A 18 -22.19 9.29 17.64
N PHE A 19 -21.18 8.50 17.27
CA PHE A 19 -21.34 7.08 16.95
C PHE A 19 -20.86 6.11 18.04
N ARG A 20 -20.55 6.59 19.25
CA ARG A 20 -19.98 5.76 20.34
C ARG A 20 -20.55 6.17 21.70
N GLY A 21 -20.57 5.23 22.65
CA GLY A 21 -21.06 5.48 24.02
C GLY A 21 -22.57 5.31 24.19
N LYS A 22 -23.08 5.76 25.36
CA LYS A 22 -24.47 5.51 25.80
C LYS A 22 -25.52 6.26 24.97
N ARG A 23 -25.26 7.53 24.63
CA ARG A 23 -26.16 8.36 23.84
C ARG A 23 -25.54 8.56 22.45
N ARG A 24 -25.82 7.62 21.54
CA ARG A 24 -25.29 7.62 20.16
C ARG A 24 -26.40 7.81 19.14
N LEU A 25 -26.04 8.33 17.97
CA LEU A 25 -26.91 8.39 16.81
C LEU A 25 -26.99 6.98 16.19
N VAL A 26 -28.11 6.30 16.40
CA VAL A 26 -28.35 4.97 15.83
C VAL A 26 -28.87 5.11 14.41
N LYS A 27 -28.07 4.70 13.43
CA LYS A 27 -28.51 4.60 12.03
C LYS A 27 -29.45 3.40 11.91
N ARG A 28 -30.71 3.65 11.51
CA ARG A 28 -31.65 2.57 11.19
C ARG A 28 -31.25 1.88 9.89
N VAL A 29 -31.46 0.57 9.83
CA VAL A 29 -31.24 -0.21 8.61
C VAL A 29 -32.24 0.26 7.56
N SER A 30 -31.73 0.66 6.39
CA SER A 30 -32.57 1.06 5.26
C SER A 30 -32.94 -0.15 4.40
N HIS A 31 -34.05 -0.07 3.67
CA HIS A 31 -34.45 -1.13 2.74
C HIS A 31 -33.35 -1.43 1.71
N ARG A 32 -32.71 -0.38 1.17
CA ARG A 32 -31.58 -0.50 0.24
C ARG A 32 -30.41 -1.29 0.83
N ALA A 33 -30.09 -1.09 2.11
CA ALA A 33 -29.02 -1.84 2.75
C ALA A 33 -29.33 -3.34 2.82
N ILE A 34 -30.59 -3.70 3.04
CA ILE A 34 -31.05 -5.09 3.04
C ILE A 34 -30.96 -5.69 1.63
N GLU A 35 -31.38 -4.95 0.61
CA GLU A 35 -31.28 -5.40 -0.80
C GLU A 35 -29.83 -5.61 -1.23
N THR A 36 -28.93 -4.70 -0.88
CA THR A 36 -27.49 -4.85 -1.16
C THR A 36 -26.95 -6.10 -0.49
N LEU A 37 -27.25 -6.30 0.79
CA LEU A 37 -26.81 -7.49 1.53
C LEU A 37 -27.30 -8.78 0.87
N LYS A 38 -28.59 -8.83 0.45
CA LYS A 38 -29.14 -9.99 -0.27
C LYS A 38 -28.39 -10.28 -1.57
N LYS A 39 -28.06 -9.24 -2.35
CA LYS A 39 -27.30 -9.38 -3.60
C LYS A 39 -25.88 -9.88 -3.36
N ASP A 40 -25.24 -9.41 -2.29
CA ASP A 40 -23.89 -9.85 -1.93
C ASP A 40 -23.90 -11.31 -1.49
N MET A 41 -24.87 -11.72 -0.67
CA MET A 41 -25.05 -13.13 -0.27
C MET A 41 -25.28 -14.05 -1.46
N GLN A 42 -26.10 -13.63 -2.45
CA GLN A 42 -26.30 -14.40 -3.68
C GLN A 42 -25.00 -14.56 -4.48
N ARG A 43 -24.18 -13.50 -4.53
CA ARG A 43 -22.87 -13.53 -5.20
C ARG A 43 -21.90 -14.47 -4.48
N GLU A 44 -21.89 -14.44 -3.15
CA GLU A 44 -21.10 -15.35 -2.31
C GLU A 44 -21.52 -16.80 -2.52
N GLU A 45 -22.81 -17.10 -2.53
CA GLU A 45 -23.32 -18.45 -2.78
C GLU A 45 -22.89 -18.98 -4.15
N GLN A 46 -22.97 -18.16 -5.19
CA GLN A 46 -22.48 -18.49 -6.53
C GLN A 46 -20.96 -18.76 -6.52
N ASN A 47 -20.17 -17.91 -5.86
CA ASN A 47 -18.74 -18.10 -5.76
C ASN A 47 -18.39 -19.40 -5.00
N LEU A 48 -19.10 -19.69 -3.90
CA LEU A 48 -18.90 -20.90 -3.11
C LEU A 48 -19.19 -22.16 -3.93
N PHE A 49 -20.25 -22.12 -4.76
CA PHE A 49 -20.56 -23.23 -5.66
C PHE A 49 -19.38 -23.54 -6.60
N TYR A 50 -18.78 -22.52 -7.22
CA TYR A 50 -17.61 -22.71 -8.09
C TYR A 50 -16.37 -23.18 -7.33
N LEU A 51 -16.13 -22.66 -6.12
CA LEU A 51 -14.94 -22.99 -5.33
C LEU A 51 -15.01 -24.37 -4.66
N ARG A 52 -16.21 -24.96 -4.53
CA ARG A 52 -16.40 -26.27 -3.89
C ARG A 52 -15.80 -27.43 -4.68
N HIS A 53 -15.66 -27.30 -6.00
CA HIS A 53 -15.25 -28.37 -6.89
C HIS A 53 -13.86 -28.10 -7.49
N PRO A 54 -12.76 -28.33 -6.74
CA PRO A 54 -11.42 -28.13 -7.25
C PRO A 54 -11.08 -29.17 -8.33
N TYR A 55 -10.31 -28.74 -9.34
CA TYR A 55 -9.85 -29.61 -10.43
C TYR A 55 -8.74 -30.58 -10.00
N LEU A 56 -7.80 -30.12 -9.16
CA LEU A 56 -6.69 -30.93 -8.64
C LEU A 56 -6.87 -31.19 -7.16
N THR A 57 -6.47 -32.39 -6.73
CA THR A 57 -6.31 -32.69 -5.30
C THR A 57 -5.08 -31.96 -4.76
N ARG A 58 -5.01 -31.84 -3.43
CA ARG A 58 -3.87 -31.19 -2.75
C ARG A 58 -2.54 -31.87 -3.08
N GLU A 59 -2.55 -33.19 -3.20
CA GLU A 59 -1.36 -34.00 -3.55
C GLU A 59 -0.91 -33.72 -4.99
N GLN A 60 -1.83 -33.68 -5.94
CA GLN A 60 -1.53 -33.36 -7.34
C GLN A 60 -1.04 -31.91 -7.53
N SER A 61 -1.55 -30.99 -6.72
CA SER A 61 -1.12 -29.58 -6.77
C SER A 61 0.28 -29.39 -6.21
N ALA A 62 0.81 -30.32 -5.40
CA ALA A 62 2.13 -30.17 -4.81
C ALA A 62 3.22 -30.20 -5.91
N GLY A 63 3.86 -29.04 -6.14
CA GLY A 63 4.99 -28.93 -7.07
C GLY A 63 4.65 -28.83 -8.56
N HIS A 64 3.36 -28.80 -8.94
CA HIS A 64 2.94 -28.73 -10.35
C HIS A 64 3.52 -27.53 -11.12
N SER A 65 3.78 -26.41 -10.43
CA SER A 65 4.29 -25.17 -11.03
C SER A 65 5.82 -25.00 -10.93
N LYS A 66 6.54 -25.96 -10.33
CA LYS A 66 8.01 -25.86 -10.17
C LYS A 66 8.74 -25.78 -11.51
N ALA A 67 8.32 -26.59 -12.48
CA ALA A 67 8.92 -26.59 -13.83
C ALA A 67 8.81 -25.23 -14.54
N LEU A 68 7.82 -24.42 -14.17
CA LEU A 68 7.56 -23.12 -14.79
C LEU A 68 8.55 -22.04 -14.34
N ASN A 69 9.26 -22.24 -13.22
CA ASN A 69 10.29 -21.36 -12.66
C ASN A 69 9.88 -19.87 -12.47
N LYS A 70 8.59 -19.54 -12.55
CA LYS A 70 8.08 -18.16 -12.46
C LYS A 70 8.38 -17.52 -11.12
N HIS A 71 8.17 -18.26 -10.03
CA HIS A 71 8.45 -17.76 -8.69
C HIS A 71 9.95 -17.45 -8.53
N GLN A 72 10.83 -18.36 -8.94
CA GLN A 72 12.27 -18.13 -8.85
C GLN A 72 12.73 -16.93 -9.68
N LYS A 73 12.20 -16.78 -10.91
CA LYS A 73 12.50 -15.61 -11.76
C LYS A 73 12.03 -14.32 -11.10
N TRP A 74 10.81 -14.30 -10.56
CA TRP A 74 10.26 -13.15 -9.84
C TRP A 74 11.14 -12.79 -8.64
N VAL A 75 11.44 -13.75 -7.75
CA VAL A 75 12.32 -13.52 -6.59
C VAL A 75 13.69 -13.00 -7.01
N ASN A 76 14.32 -13.62 -8.03
CA ASN A 76 15.62 -13.19 -8.53
C ASN A 76 15.58 -11.73 -9.02
N GLN A 77 14.50 -11.30 -9.70
CA GLN A 77 14.36 -9.90 -10.14
C GLN A 77 14.37 -8.91 -8.95
N PHE A 78 13.72 -9.26 -7.84
CA PHE A 78 13.76 -8.41 -6.64
C PHE A 78 15.15 -8.38 -6.01
N ILE A 79 15.82 -9.53 -5.95
CA ILE A 79 17.18 -9.63 -5.40
C ILE A 79 18.15 -8.82 -6.26
N THR A 80 18.10 -8.95 -7.59
CA THR A 80 18.97 -8.18 -8.50
C THR A 80 18.70 -6.69 -8.36
N ALA A 81 17.43 -6.25 -8.35
CA ALA A 81 17.11 -4.84 -8.18
C ALA A 81 17.58 -4.27 -6.83
N ALA A 82 17.51 -5.06 -5.76
CA ALA A 82 18.03 -4.67 -4.45
C ALA A 82 19.56 -4.57 -4.44
N ASN A 83 20.25 -5.53 -5.06
CA ASN A 83 21.70 -5.55 -5.18
C ASN A 83 22.21 -4.38 -6.04
N ASP A 84 21.58 -4.10 -7.18
CA ASP A 84 21.93 -3.00 -8.07
C ASP A 84 21.83 -1.64 -7.35
N LYS A 85 20.85 -1.49 -6.45
CA LYS A 85 20.71 -0.29 -5.62
C LYS A 85 21.85 -0.17 -4.59
N PHE A 86 22.35 -1.29 -4.10
CA PHE A 86 23.41 -1.35 -3.09
C PHE A 86 24.82 -1.24 -3.70
N SER A 87 25.05 -1.80 -4.88
CA SER A 87 26.36 -1.93 -5.53
C SER A 87 26.88 -0.65 -6.20
N LYS A 88 26.63 0.52 -5.62
CA LYS A 88 27.28 1.77 -6.07
C LYS A 88 28.74 1.75 -5.63
N HIS A 89 29.58 1.08 -6.41
CA HIS A 89 31.02 1.08 -6.21
C HIS A 89 31.53 2.52 -6.37
N LYS A 90 32.13 3.06 -5.31
CA LYS A 90 32.92 4.28 -5.39
C LYS A 90 34.36 3.89 -5.65
N THR A 91 35.01 4.51 -6.63
CA THR A 91 36.43 4.27 -6.86
C THR A 91 37.25 5.34 -6.13
N LEU A 92 38.45 4.98 -5.65
CA LEU A 92 39.39 5.94 -5.05
C LEU A 92 39.73 7.08 -6.01
N ARG A 93 39.69 6.81 -7.33
CA ARG A 93 39.88 7.83 -8.36
C ARG A 93 38.81 8.91 -8.28
N ASP A 94 37.54 8.52 -8.18
CA ASP A 94 36.41 9.46 -8.07
C ASP A 94 36.53 10.32 -6.81
N GLU A 95 37.01 9.72 -5.71
CA GLU A 95 37.23 10.45 -4.46
C GLU A 95 38.44 11.38 -4.55
N LEU A 96 39.55 10.98 -5.16
CA LEU A 96 40.77 11.81 -5.25
C LEU A 96 40.69 12.90 -6.31
N GLU A 97 39.77 12.81 -7.27
CA GLU A 97 39.58 13.81 -8.32
C GLU A 97 39.24 15.21 -7.77
N HIS A 98 38.58 15.28 -6.59
CA HIS A 98 38.26 16.57 -5.96
C HIS A 98 39.49 17.40 -5.59
N LEU A 99 40.66 16.78 -5.39
CA LEU A 99 41.88 17.48 -5.00
C LEU A 99 42.43 18.36 -6.13
N LYS A 100 42.04 18.09 -7.38
CA LYS A 100 42.46 18.85 -8.56
C LYS A 100 41.82 20.23 -8.67
N ILE A 101 40.77 20.52 -7.91
CA ILE A 101 40.06 21.81 -7.96
C ILE A 101 41.00 22.97 -7.56
N GLY A 102 42.01 22.70 -6.74
CA GLY A 102 43.02 23.68 -6.32
C GLY A 102 44.34 23.60 -7.09
N GLU A 103 44.44 22.79 -8.15
CA GLU A 103 45.65 22.75 -8.98
C GLU A 103 45.70 24.01 -9.85
N ASP A 104 46.61 24.92 -9.49
CA ASP A 104 46.93 26.10 -10.29
C ASP A 104 48.20 25.83 -11.09
N TRP A 105 48.22 26.25 -12.35
CA TRP A 105 49.35 25.99 -13.26
C TRP A 105 50.58 26.85 -12.92
N ASP A 106 50.38 27.94 -12.18
CA ASP A 106 51.39 28.96 -11.91
C ASP A 106 51.54 29.19 -10.39
N PHE A 107 51.75 28.11 -9.63
CA PHE A 107 51.90 28.13 -8.18
C PHE A 107 53.07 29.03 -7.75
N LYS A 108 52.75 30.27 -7.33
CA LYS A 108 53.73 31.22 -6.79
C LYS A 108 53.91 31.00 -5.28
N ALA A 109 54.72 30.01 -4.91
CA ALA A 109 55.20 29.92 -3.53
C ALA A 109 56.11 31.10 -3.20
N GLY A 110 55.66 31.98 -2.29
CA GLY A 110 56.52 32.95 -1.62
C GLY A 110 56.25 34.44 -1.92
N ALA A 111 55.00 34.90 -1.77
CA ALA A 111 54.69 36.33 -1.68
C ALA A 111 54.04 36.65 -0.32
N TYR A 112 54.82 36.55 0.75
CA TYR A 112 54.61 37.20 2.04
C TYR A 112 55.97 37.61 2.60
#